data_AF-A0A2V7RIR9-F1
#
_entry.id   AF-A0A2V7RIR9-F1
#
_cell.length_a   1.000
_cell.length_b   1.000
_cell.length_c   1.000
_cell.angle_alpha   90.00
_cell.angle_beta   90.00
_cell.angle_gamma   90.00
#
_symmetry.space_group_name_H-M   'P 1'
#
loop_
_entity.id
_entity.type
_entity.pdbx_description
1 polymer ?
#
loop_
_entity_poly.entity_id
_entity_poly.type
_entity_poly.pdbx_seq_one_letter_code
_entity_poly.pdbx_strand_id
1 'polypeptide(L)'
;MRLLSIPAMLVGIAVAIIFFKIYGAFTRPDVPRPVAFVVSKFAPGVEIGAKVADARRAVAAMTYVPHLGFVGLPGGTGADLPAGGYATFVQVRLLLDEATRVKAHPDPARSRIDAVEIVSADPSASTDISQALLMLFRRLPRNGCLRTSSEDRLREVRLWTTPNDRGGVALISDFNANPMTRTPGPMITNVIAFTGKFDGGRTLRANYTDMQCTQLSGAQ
;
A
#
# COMPACT_ATOMS: atom_id res chain seq x y z
N MET A 1 36.69 -41.76 17.56
CA MET A 1 35.24 -41.44 17.64
C MET A 1 34.96 -40.01 17.15
N ARG A 2 35.14 -39.70 15.85
CA ARG A 2 34.84 -38.36 15.28
C ARG A 2 34.08 -38.37 13.95
N LEU A 3 33.81 -39.55 13.36
CA LEU A 3 33.13 -39.67 12.06
C LEU A 3 31.61 -39.90 12.14
N LEU A 4 31.06 -40.25 13.31
CA LEU A 4 29.63 -40.54 13.50
C LEU A 4 28.79 -39.34 13.95
N SER A 5 29.41 -38.20 14.31
CA SER A 5 28.71 -36.99 14.78
C SER A 5 28.33 -36.01 13.68
N ILE A 6 29.00 -36.05 12.53
CA ILE A 6 28.73 -35.18 11.38
C ILE A 6 27.34 -35.45 10.76
N PRO A 7 26.88 -36.71 10.56
CA PRO A 7 25.56 -36.98 10.00
C PRO A 7 24.44 -36.52 10.94
N ALA A 8 24.57 -36.77 12.25
CA ALA A 8 23.57 -36.39 13.25
C ALA A 8 23.44 -34.86 13.37
N MET A 9 24.56 -34.13 13.29
CA MET A 9 24.55 -32.66 13.31
C MET A 9 23.88 -32.07 12.07
N LEU A 10 24.13 -32.64 10.87
CA LEU A 10 23.47 -32.20 9.63
C LEU A 10 21.96 -32.48 9.64
N VAL A 11 21.54 -33.64 10.16
CA VAL A 11 20.12 -33.96 10.34
C VAL A 11 19.47 -32.99 11.33
N GLY A 12 20.13 -32.68 12.44
CA GLY A 12 19.65 -31.70 13.41
C GLY A 12 19.46 -30.30 12.82
N ILE A 13 20.42 -29.83 12.01
CA ILE A 13 20.32 -28.53 11.31
C ILE A 13 19.16 -28.55 10.30
N ALA A 14 19.01 -29.62 9.52
CA ALA A 14 17.93 -29.74 8.54
C ALA A 14 16.56 -29.71 9.21
N VAL A 15 16.38 -30.46 10.31
CA VAL A 15 15.14 -30.47 11.11
C VAL A 15 14.87 -29.10 11.70
N ALA A 16 15.88 -28.42 12.25
CA ALA A 16 15.74 -27.08 12.78
C ALA A 16 15.31 -26.07 11.70
N ILE A 17 15.93 -26.08 10.52
CA ILE A 17 15.55 -25.22 9.39
C ILE A 17 14.10 -25.45 8.98
N ILE A 18 13.68 -26.71 8.87
CA ILE A 18 12.30 -27.08 8.51
C ILE A 18 11.33 -26.60 9.58
N PHE A 19 11.63 -26.86 10.86
CA PHE A 19 10.83 -26.41 11.98
C PHE A 19 10.68 -24.89 12.01
N PHE A 20 11.78 -24.13 11.89
CA PHE A 20 11.72 -22.66 11.86
C PHE A 20 11.00 -22.12 10.62
N LYS A 21 11.09 -22.79 9.47
CA LYS A 21 10.32 -22.42 8.27
C LYS A 21 8.82 -22.64 8.47
N ILE A 22 8.42 -23.80 8.98
CA ILE A 22 7.01 -24.17 9.19
C ILE A 22 6.41 -23.34 10.31
N TYR A 23 7.04 -23.32 11.49
CA TYR A 23 6.61 -22.51 12.62
C TYR A 23 6.53 -21.03 12.24
N GLY A 24 7.56 -20.53 11.55
CA GLY A 24 7.55 -19.19 11.00
C GLY A 24 6.38 -18.94 10.04
N ALA A 25 5.99 -19.89 9.19
CA ALA A 25 4.86 -19.71 8.30
C ALA A 25 3.52 -19.61 9.07
N PHE A 26 3.33 -20.40 10.14
CA PHE A 26 2.08 -20.44 10.90
C PHE A 26 1.91 -19.34 11.95
N THR A 27 2.99 -18.81 12.52
CA THR A 27 2.90 -17.78 13.58
C THR A 27 3.14 -16.36 13.08
N ARG A 28 3.33 -16.17 11.78
CA ARG A 28 3.54 -14.84 11.18
C ARG A 28 2.19 -14.13 11.06
N PRO A 29 2.11 -12.83 11.39
CA PRO A 29 0.89 -12.06 11.17
C PRO A 29 0.58 -12.00 9.67
N ASP A 30 -0.69 -12.10 9.31
CA ASP A 30 -1.17 -12.06 7.92
C ASP A 30 -0.76 -10.76 7.23
N VAL A 31 -0.94 -9.64 7.92
CA VAL A 31 -0.48 -8.32 7.48
C VAL A 31 0.90 -8.02 8.09
N PRO A 32 1.92 -7.68 7.26
CA PRO A 32 3.21 -7.28 7.80
C PRO A 32 3.14 -6.04 8.69
N ARG A 33 3.89 -6.02 9.79
CA ARG A 33 3.88 -4.92 10.79
C ARG A 33 4.03 -3.50 10.18
N PRO A 34 4.95 -3.23 9.24
CA PRO A 34 5.06 -1.89 8.64
C PRO A 34 3.78 -1.47 7.90
N VAL A 35 3.12 -2.42 7.22
CA VAL A 35 1.87 -2.17 6.50
C VAL A 35 0.73 -1.93 7.48
N ALA A 36 0.60 -2.77 8.51
CA ALA A 36 -0.40 -2.61 9.56
C ALA A 36 -0.24 -1.26 10.30
N PHE A 37 1.01 -0.84 10.57
CA PHE A 37 1.29 0.45 11.19
C PHE A 37 0.80 1.61 10.32
N VAL A 38 1.09 1.59 9.02
CA VAL A 38 0.62 2.60 8.05
C VAL A 38 -0.91 2.66 8.05
N VAL A 39 -1.59 1.53 7.92
CA VAL A 39 -3.07 1.49 7.96
C VAL A 39 -3.59 2.04 9.29
N SER A 40 -3.02 1.65 10.43
CA SER A 40 -3.47 2.12 11.74
C SER A 40 -3.31 3.62 11.96
N LYS A 41 -2.33 4.24 11.30
CA LYS A 41 -2.07 5.68 11.38
C LYS A 41 -2.98 6.48 10.46
N PHE A 42 -3.16 6.02 9.23
CA PHE A 42 -3.85 6.78 8.19
C PHE A 42 -5.34 6.46 8.06
N ALA A 43 -5.76 5.27 8.50
CA ALA A 43 -7.15 4.83 8.56
C ALA A 43 -7.40 4.05 9.86
N PRO A 44 -7.43 4.74 11.02
CA PRO A 44 -7.62 4.08 12.32
C PRO A 44 -8.93 3.28 12.35
N GLY A 45 -8.90 2.03 12.83
CA GLY A 45 -10.07 1.14 12.87
C GLY A 45 -10.38 0.42 11.55
N VAL A 46 -9.51 0.53 10.55
CA VAL A 46 -9.54 -0.29 9.32
C VAL A 46 -8.45 -1.36 9.39
N GLU A 47 -8.77 -2.56 8.94
CA GLU A 47 -7.83 -3.69 8.88
C GLU A 47 -7.89 -4.38 7.50
N ILE A 48 -6.73 -4.65 6.91
CA ILE A 48 -6.64 -5.47 5.69
C ILE A 48 -7.03 -6.91 6.05
N GLY A 49 -7.89 -7.52 5.25
CA GLY A 49 -8.47 -8.84 5.44
C GLY A 49 -9.78 -8.84 6.22
N ALA A 50 -10.11 -7.78 6.96
CA ALA A 50 -11.38 -7.66 7.68
C ALA A 50 -12.56 -7.46 6.73
N LYS A 51 -13.79 -7.62 7.23
CA LYS A 51 -14.99 -7.34 6.43
C LYS A 51 -15.18 -5.83 6.30
N VAL A 52 -15.68 -5.39 5.16
CA VAL A 52 -16.02 -3.97 4.95
C VAL A 52 -17.03 -3.48 5.98
N ALA A 53 -17.99 -4.34 6.37
CA ALA A 53 -18.98 -4.00 7.40
C ALA A 53 -18.34 -3.60 8.74
N ASP A 54 -17.20 -4.18 9.11
CA ASP A 54 -16.53 -3.91 10.39
C ASP A 54 -15.86 -2.52 10.38
N ALA A 55 -15.41 -2.06 9.21
CA ALA A 55 -14.82 -0.73 9.02
C ALA A 55 -15.84 0.42 9.01
N ARG A 56 -17.16 0.13 8.99
CA ARG A 56 -18.23 1.16 8.93
C ARG A 56 -18.21 2.17 10.06
N ARG A 57 -17.68 1.80 11.24
CA ARG A 57 -17.56 2.72 12.38
C ARG A 57 -16.39 3.70 12.24
N ALA A 58 -15.37 3.31 11.49
CA ALA A 58 -14.14 4.07 11.29
C ALA A 58 -14.16 4.93 10.01
N VAL A 59 -14.94 4.51 9.01
CA VAL A 59 -15.07 5.21 7.73
C VAL A 59 -16.51 5.67 7.56
N ALA A 60 -16.72 6.98 7.63
CA ALA A 60 -18.04 7.60 7.50
C ALA A 60 -18.47 7.72 6.03
N ALA A 61 -19.79 7.83 5.81
CA ALA A 61 -20.39 8.06 4.49
C ALA A 61 -19.92 7.09 3.38
N MET A 62 -19.66 5.83 3.74
CA MET A 62 -19.14 4.85 2.77
C MET A 62 -20.11 4.58 1.63
N THR A 63 -19.62 4.78 0.41
CA THR A 63 -20.31 4.53 -0.84
C THR A 63 -19.50 3.52 -1.67
N TYR A 64 -20.18 2.56 -2.30
CA TYR A 64 -19.51 1.64 -3.22
C TYR A 64 -19.26 2.32 -4.57
N VAL A 65 -18.01 2.25 -5.05
CA VAL A 65 -17.58 2.72 -6.36
C VAL A 65 -17.10 1.52 -7.18
N PRO A 66 -17.71 1.23 -8.35
CA PRO A 66 -17.28 0.15 -9.22
C PRO A 66 -15.78 0.20 -9.53
N HIS A 67 -15.15 -0.96 -9.64
CA HIS A 67 -13.71 -1.17 -9.91
C HIS A 67 -12.72 -0.67 -8.84
N LEU A 68 -13.14 0.20 -7.90
CA LEU A 68 -12.33 0.63 -6.77
C LEU A 68 -12.65 -0.18 -5.51
N GLY A 69 -13.89 -0.09 -5.02
CA GLY A 69 -14.30 -0.63 -3.72
C GLY A 69 -15.19 0.33 -2.95
N PHE A 70 -15.12 0.31 -1.62
CA PHE A 70 -15.89 1.22 -0.78
C PHE A 70 -15.08 2.48 -0.47
N VAL A 71 -15.71 3.63 -0.62
CA VAL A 71 -15.06 4.93 -0.51
C VAL A 71 -15.81 5.77 0.50
N GLY A 72 -15.11 6.38 1.44
CA GLY A 72 -15.74 7.23 2.45
C GLY A 72 -14.77 8.24 3.04
N LEU A 73 -15.25 8.92 4.08
CA LEU A 73 -14.49 9.91 4.82
C LEU A 73 -13.77 9.24 6.00
N PRO A 74 -12.51 9.61 6.28
CA PRO A 74 -11.82 9.11 7.47
C PRO A 74 -12.55 9.61 8.74
N GLY A 75 -12.58 8.77 9.78
CA GLY A 75 -13.15 9.15 11.08
C GLY A 75 -12.35 10.23 11.83
N GLY A 76 -11.13 10.54 11.39
CA GLY A 76 -10.30 11.65 11.88
C GLY A 76 -9.71 12.44 10.71
N THR A 77 -9.51 13.75 10.88
CA THR A 77 -9.13 14.67 9.80
C THR A 77 -7.64 14.66 9.45
N GLY A 78 -6.80 13.98 10.24
CA GLY A 78 -5.37 13.86 9.95
C GLY A 78 -4.64 12.94 10.93
N ALA A 79 -3.36 12.72 10.67
CA ALA A 79 -2.51 11.87 11.49
C ALA A 79 -1.15 12.50 11.73
N ASP A 80 -0.68 12.40 12.97
CA ASP A 80 0.71 12.71 13.32
C ASP A 80 1.64 11.67 12.70
N LEU A 81 2.63 12.17 11.96
CA LEU A 81 3.65 11.38 11.30
C LEU A 81 4.93 11.37 12.16
N PRO A 82 5.77 10.33 11.99
CA PRO A 82 7.11 10.35 12.56
C PRO A 82 7.85 11.64 12.21
N ALA A 83 8.71 12.12 13.13
CA ALA A 83 9.48 13.37 13.02
C ALA A 83 8.65 14.67 13.01
N GLY A 84 7.39 14.64 13.47
CA GLY A 84 6.59 15.85 13.69
C GLY A 84 5.84 16.37 12.48
N GLY A 85 5.80 15.61 11.38
CA GLY A 85 4.94 15.90 10.23
C GLY A 85 3.46 15.66 10.55
N TYR A 86 2.58 16.28 9.79
CA TYR A 86 1.13 16.10 9.91
C TYR A 86 0.52 16.07 8.52
N ALA A 87 -0.34 15.09 8.24
CA ALA A 87 -1.05 15.02 6.97
C ALA A 87 -2.55 14.96 7.22
N THR A 88 -3.29 15.77 6.47
CA THR A 88 -4.76 15.70 6.44
C THR A 88 -5.22 14.70 5.39
N PHE A 89 -6.28 13.96 5.68
CA PHE A 89 -6.85 12.99 4.75
C PHE A 89 -8.27 13.37 4.38
N VAL A 90 -8.56 13.36 3.09
CA VAL A 90 -9.87 13.73 2.54
C VAL A 90 -10.71 12.50 2.21
N GLN A 91 -10.08 11.33 2.08
CA GLN A 91 -10.80 10.11 1.70
C GLN A 91 -10.05 8.85 2.12
N VAL A 92 -10.81 7.82 2.50
CA VAL A 92 -10.33 6.44 2.67
C VAL A 92 -11.07 5.55 1.68
N ARG A 93 -10.32 4.68 1.01
CA ARG A 93 -10.81 3.74 0.01
C ARG A 93 -10.44 2.33 0.45
N LEU A 94 -11.46 1.53 0.72
CA LEU A 94 -11.36 0.12 1.04
C LEU A 94 -11.40 -0.65 -0.28
N LEU A 95 -10.22 -1.02 -0.73
CA LEU A 95 -10.00 -1.68 -2.01
C LEU A 95 -10.35 -3.17 -1.86
N LEU A 96 -11.21 -3.69 -2.74
CA LEU A 96 -11.71 -5.08 -2.70
C LEU A 96 -10.93 -6.01 -3.63
N ASP A 97 -10.92 -7.30 -3.35
CA ASP A 97 -10.33 -8.31 -4.23
C ASP A 97 -10.98 -8.31 -5.64
N GLU A 98 -10.29 -8.92 -6.60
CA GLU A 98 -10.69 -8.93 -8.00
C GLU A 98 -12.06 -9.58 -8.26
N ALA A 99 -12.39 -10.67 -7.56
CA ALA A 99 -13.65 -11.37 -7.74
C ALA A 99 -14.83 -10.60 -7.14
N THR A 100 -14.57 -9.79 -6.11
CA THR A 100 -15.59 -8.96 -5.47
C THR A 100 -15.81 -7.64 -6.20
N ARG A 101 -14.75 -7.00 -6.71
CA ARG A 101 -14.85 -5.66 -7.34
C ARG A 101 -15.61 -5.63 -8.67
N VAL A 102 -15.80 -6.78 -9.32
CA VAL A 102 -16.57 -6.91 -10.57
C VAL A 102 -18.08 -7.04 -10.34
N LYS A 103 -18.51 -7.20 -9.09
CA LYS A 103 -19.93 -7.29 -8.73
C LYS A 103 -20.54 -5.89 -8.73
N ALA A 104 -21.75 -5.74 -9.26
CA ALA A 104 -22.44 -4.44 -9.30
C ALA A 104 -22.73 -3.87 -7.89
N HIS A 105 -23.12 -4.74 -6.95
CA HIS A 105 -23.44 -4.37 -5.57
C HIS A 105 -22.90 -5.42 -4.58
N PRO A 106 -21.59 -5.37 -4.25
CA PRO A 106 -21.02 -6.32 -3.31
C PRO A 106 -21.57 -6.10 -1.89
N ASP A 107 -21.94 -7.19 -1.22
CA ASP A 107 -22.41 -7.15 0.18
C ASP A 107 -21.25 -6.84 1.14
N PRO A 108 -21.28 -5.69 1.84
CA PRO A 108 -20.24 -5.29 2.79
C PRO A 108 -19.98 -6.31 3.90
N ALA A 109 -20.97 -7.12 4.29
CA ALA A 109 -20.83 -8.13 5.34
C ALA A 109 -20.09 -9.40 4.86
N ARG A 110 -19.94 -9.56 3.54
CA ARG A 110 -19.26 -10.69 2.88
C ARG A 110 -17.98 -10.28 2.15
N SER A 111 -17.86 -9.01 1.79
CA SER A 111 -16.67 -8.45 1.16
C SER A 111 -15.54 -8.22 2.15
N ARG A 112 -14.33 -8.64 1.78
CA ARG A 112 -13.11 -8.39 2.55
C ARG A 112 -12.29 -7.26 1.93
N ILE A 113 -11.59 -6.55 2.80
CA ILE A 113 -10.66 -5.48 2.43
C ILE A 113 -9.36 -6.14 1.95
N ASP A 114 -8.99 -5.92 0.70
CA ASP A 114 -7.76 -6.45 0.08
C ASP A 114 -6.59 -5.47 0.24
N ALA A 115 -6.87 -4.18 0.10
CA ALA A 115 -5.92 -3.11 0.31
C ALA A 115 -6.63 -1.87 0.86
N VAL A 116 -5.87 -0.92 1.37
CA VAL A 116 -6.40 0.37 1.83
C VAL A 116 -5.67 1.47 1.09
N GLU A 117 -6.42 2.32 0.39
CA GLU A 117 -5.90 3.55 -0.21
C GLU A 117 -6.41 4.75 0.60
N ILE A 118 -5.51 5.63 1.00
CA ILE A 118 -5.84 6.89 1.66
C ILE A 118 -5.44 8.04 0.74
N VAL A 119 -6.28 9.07 0.66
CA VAL A 119 -6.08 10.24 -0.21
C VAL A 119 -5.92 11.49 0.65
N SER A 120 -4.87 12.25 0.36
CA SER A 120 -4.62 13.58 0.90
C SER A 120 -4.65 14.61 -0.23
N ALA A 121 -5.21 15.78 0.06
CA ALA A 121 -5.13 16.97 -0.79
C ALA A 121 -4.17 18.02 -0.20
N ASP A 122 -3.42 17.67 0.85
CA ASP A 122 -2.44 18.53 1.48
C ASP A 122 -1.16 18.60 0.61
N PRO A 123 -0.71 19.80 0.20
CA PRO A 123 0.49 19.94 -0.62
C PRO A 123 1.77 19.37 0.03
N SER A 124 1.83 19.33 1.37
CA SER A 124 2.99 18.83 2.11
C SER A 124 2.98 17.32 2.30
N ALA A 125 1.81 16.66 2.16
CA ALA A 125 1.63 15.25 2.51
C ALA A 125 2.58 14.31 1.77
N SER A 126 2.87 14.53 0.49
CA SER A 126 3.78 13.66 -0.27
C SER A 126 5.17 13.62 0.37
N THR A 127 5.73 14.78 0.73
CA THR A 127 7.06 14.87 1.34
C THR A 127 7.08 14.23 2.72
N ASP A 128 6.13 14.61 3.58
CA ASP A 128 6.09 14.16 4.97
C ASP A 128 5.82 12.66 5.08
N ILE A 129 4.88 12.15 4.28
CA ILE A 129 4.60 10.71 4.23
C ILE A 129 5.79 9.95 3.64
N SER A 130 6.45 10.48 2.61
CA SER A 130 7.65 9.84 2.05
C SER A 130 8.77 9.71 3.09
N GLN A 131 8.99 10.74 3.92
CA GLN A 131 9.96 10.70 5.01
C GLN A 131 9.55 9.70 6.10
N ALA A 132 8.28 9.69 6.49
CA ALA A 132 7.71 8.72 7.42
C ALA A 132 7.91 7.27 6.96
N LEU A 133 7.63 6.99 5.69
CA LEU A 133 7.80 5.66 5.09
C LEU A 133 9.27 5.27 5.00
N LEU A 134 10.17 6.20 4.67
CA LEU A 134 11.62 5.94 4.70
C LEU A 134 12.11 5.52 6.09
N MET A 135 11.68 6.21 7.15
CA MET A 135 12.01 5.86 8.53
C MET A 135 11.42 4.51 8.95
N LEU A 136 10.17 4.24 8.57
CA LEU A 136 9.46 3.01 8.92
C LEU A 136 10.05 1.77 8.25
N PHE A 137 10.35 1.87 6.95
CA PHE A 137 10.86 0.75 6.16
C PHE A 137 12.39 0.65 6.15
N ARG A 138 13.10 1.71 6.56
CA ARG A 138 14.56 1.78 6.64
C ARG A 138 15.28 1.42 5.33
N ARG A 139 14.69 1.82 4.22
CA ARG A 139 15.23 1.61 2.87
C ARG A 139 14.66 2.60 1.88
N LEU A 140 15.39 2.82 0.80
CA LEU A 140 14.94 3.63 -0.31
C LEU A 140 13.76 2.97 -1.04
N PRO A 141 12.79 3.76 -1.52
CA PRO A 141 11.71 3.24 -2.36
C PRO A 141 12.23 2.79 -3.72
N ARG A 142 11.50 1.86 -4.33
CA ARG A 142 11.55 1.68 -5.79
C ARG A 142 10.67 2.74 -6.44
N ASN A 143 11.16 3.35 -7.51
CA ASN A 143 10.40 4.37 -8.24
C ASN A 143 9.74 3.75 -9.46
N GLY A 144 8.59 4.30 -9.84
CA GLY A 144 7.88 3.95 -11.07
C GLY A 144 6.92 5.07 -11.46
N CYS A 145 6.09 4.79 -12.45
CA CYS A 145 5.16 5.78 -12.98
C CYS A 145 3.80 5.18 -13.29
N LEU A 146 2.74 5.94 -13.04
CA LEU A 146 1.40 5.65 -13.54
C LEU A 146 1.08 6.55 -14.73
N ARG A 147 0.57 5.92 -15.79
CA ARG A 147 -0.07 6.63 -16.90
C ARG A 147 -1.55 6.81 -16.58
N THR A 148 -2.05 8.03 -16.64
CA THR A 148 -3.49 8.26 -16.56
C THR A 148 -4.15 8.01 -17.92
N SER A 149 -5.48 8.14 -17.99
CA SER A 149 -6.21 8.08 -19.28
C SER A 149 -5.86 9.23 -20.22
N SER A 150 -5.27 10.32 -19.70
CA SER A 150 -4.67 11.39 -20.50
C SER A 150 -3.17 11.10 -20.58
N GLU A 151 -2.65 10.84 -21.77
CA GLU A 151 -1.24 10.48 -21.98
C GLU A 151 -0.27 11.55 -21.44
N ASP A 152 -0.72 12.81 -21.40
CA ASP A 152 0.06 13.95 -20.91
C ASP A 152 0.14 14.03 -19.38
N ARG A 153 -0.60 13.19 -18.65
CA ARG A 153 -0.62 13.21 -17.18
C ARG A 153 -0.04 11.92 -16.63
N LEU A 154 1.14 12.07 -16.02
CA LEU A 154 1.88 11.03 -15.34
C LEU A 154 1.82 11.24 -13.83
N ARG A 155 1.79 10.15 -13.05
CA ARG A 155 1.84 10.19 -11.58
C ARG A 155 3.06 9.43 -11.08
N GLU A 156 3.85 10.05 -10.21
CA GLU A 156 5.02 9.40 -9.64
C GLU A 156 4.61 8.35 -8.63
N VAL A 157 5.30 7.21 -8.62
CA VAL A 157 5.10 6.14 -7.64
C VAL A 157 6.40 5.90 -6.89
N ARG A 158 6.33 5.91 -5.56
CA ARG A 158 7.40 5.46 -4.66
C ARG A 158 6.90 4.25 -3.87
N LEU A 159 7.61 3.14 -3.96
CA LEU A 159 7.16 1.84 -3.48
C LEU A 159 8.11 1.24 -2.45
N TRP A 160 7.57 0.85 -1.29
CA TRP A 160 8.27 0.11 -0.24
C TRP A 160 7.62 -1.27 -0.02
N THR A 161 8.29 -2.38 -0.36
CA THR A 161 7.74 -3.77 -0.24
C THR A 161 8.43 -4.61 0.82
N THR A 162 7.77 -5.00 1.90
CA THR A 162 8.37 -5.74 3.05
C THR A 162 9.27 -6.92 2.65
N PRO A 163 10.21 -7.35 3.53
CA PRO A 163 11.06 -8.51 3.22
C PRO A 163 10.23 -9.73 2.80
N ASN A 164 10.71 -10.45 1.78
CA ASN A 164 10.01 -11.58 1.14
C ASN A 164 8.68 -11.20 0.45
N ASP A 165 8.52 -9.95 0.03
CA ASP A 165 7.37 -9.46 -0.76
C ASP A 165 6.00 -9.81 -0.15
N ARG A 166 5.85 -9.71 1.17
CA ARG A 166 4.60 -10.05 1.86
C ARG A 166 3.54 -8.94 1.88
N GLY A 167 3.87 -7.80 1.30
CA GLY A 167 3.05 -6.60 1.31
C GLY A 167 3.92 -5.37 1.24
N GLY A 168 3.30 -4.20 1.13
CA GLY A 168 4.03 -2.95 0.98
C GLY A 168 3.14 -1.74 1.04
N VAL A 169 3.77 -0.60 0.77
CA VAL A 169 3.10 0.69 0.65
C VAL A 169 3.59 1.36 -0.63
N ALA A 170 2.65 1.82 -1.44
CA ALA A 170 2.90 2.71 -2.56
C ALA A 170 2.43 4.12 -2.21
N LEU A 171 3.34 5.07 -2.28
CA LEU A 171 3.02 6.50 -2.27
C LEU A 171 2.94 6.95 -3.73
N ILE A 172 1.78 7.42 -4.12
CA ILE A 172 1.54 7.97 -5.46
C ILE A 172 1.31 9.45 -5.26
N SER A 173 2.05 10.30 -5.95
CA SER A 173 1.74 11.72 -5.96
C SER A 173 1.65 12.26 -7.36
N ASP A 174 0.66 13.12 -7.55
CA ASP A 174 0.56 13.96 -8.71
C ASP A 174 1.70 14.98 -8.58
N PHE A 175 2.66 15.03 -9.51
CA PHE A 175 3.81 15.93 -9.37
C PHE A 175 3.75 17.13 -10.32
N ASN A 176 4.36 18.21 -9.82
CA ASN A 176 4.87 19.42 -10.47
C ASN A 176 5.71 19.21 -11.76
N ALA A 177 5.81 17.98 -12.28
CA ALA A 177 6.71 17.58 -13.36
C ALA A 177 5.97 17.31 -14.68
N ASN A 178 4.79 17.92 -14.88
CA ASN A 178 4.29 18.07 -16.23
C ASN A 178 4.80 19.42 -16.77
N PRO A 179 5.86 19.46 -17.58
CA PRO A 179 6.34 20.70 -18.19
C PRO A 179 5.28 21.39 -19.07
N MET A 180 4.19 20.68 -19.42
CA MET A 180 3.12 21.21 -20.27
C MET A 180 1.93 21.83 -19.51
N THR A 181 1.80 21.66 -18.19
CA THR A 181 0.73 22.31 -17.43
C THR A 181 1.23 23.55 -16.70
N ARG A 182 1.08 24.72 -17.33
CA ARG A 182 1.31 26.06 -16.72
C ARG A 182 0.38 26.38 -15.53
N THR A 183 -0.51 25.49 -15.14
CA THR A 183 -1.48 25.70 -14.07
C THR A 183 -1.27 24.64 -12.99
N PRO A 184 -0.90 25.03 -11.75
CA PRO A 184 -0.85 24.09 -10.64
C PRO A 184 -2.27 23.60 -10.35
N GLY A 185 -2.55 22.34 -10.70
CA GLY A 185 -3.74 21.64 -10.22
C GLY A 185 -3.61 21.30 -8.73
N PRO A 186 -4.69 20.87 -8.06
CA PRO A 186 -4.60 20.39 -6.68
C PRO A 186 -3.62 19.21 -6.60
N MET A 187 -2.66 19.28 -5.70
CA MET A 187 -1.69 18.21 -5.47
C MET A 187 -2.37 17.10 -4.67
N ILE A 188 -2.63 15.97 -5.31
CA ILE A 188 -3.21 14.81 -4.66
C ILE A 188 -2.11 13.78 -4.36
N THR A 189 -2.09 13.33 -3.11
CA THR A 189 -1.22 12.26 -2.64
C THR A 189 -2.06 11.05 -2.24
N ASN A 190 -1.80 9.90 -2.85
CA ASN A 190 -2.43 8.63 -2.48
C ASN A 190 -1.41 7.73 -1.78
N VAL A 191 -1.84 7.06 -0.72
CA VAL A 191 -1.06 6.03 -0.03
C VAL A 191 -1.83 4.72 -0.12
N ILE A 192 -1.28 3.74 -0.85
CA ILE A 192 -1.87 2.40 -0.99
C ILE A 192 -1.09 1.43 -0.14
N ALA A 193 -1.70 0.92 0.94
CA ALA A 193 -1.19 -0.15 1.77
C ALA A 193 -1.80 -1.48 1.32
N PHE A 194 -0.95 -2.48 1.02
CA PHE A 194 -1.38 -3.76 0.46
C PHE A 194 -0.64 -4.94 1.08
N THR A 195 -1.24 -6.12 0.98
CA THR A 195 -0.63 -7.42 1.33
C THR A 195 -0.25 -8.22 0.09
N GLY A 196 0.68 -9.15 0.24
CA GLY A 196 1.18 -10.00 -0.84
C GLY A 196 2.24 -9.34 -1.72
N LYS A 197 2.62 -10.07 -2.77
CA LYS A 197 3.68 -9.64 -3.70
C LYS A 197 3.19 -8.46 -4.54
N PHE A 198 4.06 -7.47 -4.71
CA PHE A 198 3.78 -6.38 -5.63
C PHE A 198 3.77 -6.88 -7.08
N ASP A 199 2.67 -6.60 -7.78
CA ASP A 199 2.41 -7.03 -9.16
C ASP A 199 1.98 -5.83 -10.01
N GLY A 200 2.75 -4.75 -9.91
CA GLY A 200 2.61 -3.55 -10.74
C GLY A 200 1.19 -2.98 -10.77
N GLY A 201 0.65 -2.89 -11.98
CA GLY A 201 -0.67 -2.32 -12.23
C GLY A 201 -1.83 -3.10 -11.60
N ARG A 202 -1.65 -4.39 -11.31
CA ARG A 202 -2.67 -5.20 -10.63
C ARG A 202 -2.81 -4.78 -9.17
N THR A 203 -1.69 -4.57 -8.49
CA THR A 203 -1.67 -4.07 -7.10
C THR A 203 -2.14 -2.63 -7.01
N LEU A 204 -1.68 -1.76 -7.93
CA LEU A 204 -2.03 -0.33 -7.92
C LEU A 204 -3.38 -0.01 -8.57
N ARG A 205 -3.99 -0.99 -9.25
CA ARG A 205 -5.25 -0.85 -9.99
C ARG A 205 -5.21 0.28 -11.01
N ALA A 206 -4.05 0.43 -11.67
CA ALA A 206 -3.72 1.51 -12.58
C ALA A 206 -2.70 1.05 -13.63
N ASN A 207 -2.50 1.83 -14.68
CA ASN A 207 -1.51 1.55 -15.72
C ASN A 207 -0.09 1.92 -15.23
N TYR A 208 0.60 0.96 -14.64
CA TYR A 208 1.90 1.14 -13.99
C TYR A 208 3.06 0.64 -14.86
N THR A 209 4.20 1.34 -14.75
CA THR A 209 5.49 0.90 -15.26
C THR A 209 6.60 1.16 -14.23
N ASP A 210 7.64 0.33 -14.25
CA ASP A 210 8.85 0.50 -13.43
C ASP A 210 9.78 1.62 -13.95
N MET A 211 9.46 2.21 -15.10
CA MET A 211 10.17 3.40 -15.59
C MET A 211 9.80 4.64 -14.77
N GLN A 212 10.77 5.53 -14.58
CA GLN A 212 10.51 6.83 -13.95
C GLN A 212 9.68 7.71 -14.90
N CYS A 213 8.82 8.57 -14.34
CA CYS A 213 7.99 9.46 -15.17
C CYS A 213 8.83 10.39 -16.06
N THR A 214 10.01 10.81 -15.60
CA THR A 214 10.96 11.62 -16.37
C THR A 214 11.50 10.92 -17.61
N GLN A 215 11.65 9.59 -17.56
CA GLN A 215 12.10 8.77 -18.69
C GLN A 215 10.99 8.61 -19.73
N LEU A 216 9.72 8.61 -19.30
CA LEU A 216 8.57 8.55 -20.18
C LEU A 216 8.30 9.87 -20.89
N SER A 217 8.45 11.00 -20.19
CA SER A 217 8.22 12.33 -20.76
C SER A 217 9.28 12.75 -21.78
N GLY A 218 10.51 12.23 -21.67
CA GLY A 218 11.60 12.49 -22.63
C GLY A 218 11.64 11.56 -23.84
N ALA A 219 10.70 10.61 -23.93
CA ALA A 219 10.58 9.66 -25.05
C ALA A 219 9.48 10.07 -26.07
N GLN A 220 8.87 11.24 -25.87
CA GLN A 220 7.93 11.89 -26.81
C GLN A 220 8.64 13.01 -27.54
#